data_AF-A0A2A6RD83-F1
#
_entry.id   AF-A0A2A6RD83-F1
#
_cell.length_a   1.000
_cell.length_b   1.000
_cell.length_c   1.000
_cell.angle_alpha   90.00
_cell.angle_beta   90.00
_cell.angle_gamma   90.00
#
_symmetry.space_group_name_H-M   'P 1'
#
loop_
_entity.id
_entity.type
_entity.pdbx_description
1 polymer ?
#
loop_
_entity_poly.entity_id
_entity_poly.type
_entity_poly.pdbx_seq_one_letter_code
_entity_poly.pdbx_strand_id
1 'polypeptide(L)'
;LKYSSRHDLIERLPEVVELWYSFCDQISGQDDMLTLLRYLAAAGKHVTLQEIIDVVGTTIPLGGALMGTIAEELIEQGMRKGEQIGLQKGEQIGMQKGLRQGEQLGIQKGLRQGKQLGLQKGELLGLQKGIRLALKCKFGTEGEALMQAIITIEDVMLLQLLADAVEHAESVEELRAWLADEAG
;
A
#
# COMPACT_ATOMS: atom_id res chain seq x y z
N LEU A 1 -46.33 19.54 10.21
CA LEU A 1 -47.01 18.32 10.66
C LEU A 1 -45.94 17.30 11.07
N LYS A 2 -45.50 17.41 12.33
CA LYS A 2 -44.57 16.51 13.01
C LYS A 2 -45.43 15.52 13.80
N TYR A 3 -45.00 14.26 13.88
CA TYR A 3 -45.62 13.15 14.63
C TYR A 3 -46.81 12.44 13.93
N SER A 4 -46.50 11.57 12.97
CA SER A 4 -47.20 10.29 12.85
C SER A 4 -46.14 9.19 12.97
N SER A 5 -46.30 8.35 13.97
CA SER A 5 -45.30 7.41 14.46
C SER A 5 -44.87 6.43 13.37
N ARG A 6 -43.56 6.19 13.22
CA ARG A 6 -42.97 5.21 12.29
C ARG A 6 -43.47 3.76 12.51
N HIS A 7 -44.17 3.49 13.63
CA HIS A 7 -44.80 2.19 13.92
C HIS A 7 -46.21 2.05 13.34
N ASP A 8 -46.98 3.13 13.18
CA ASP A 8 -48.34 3.09 12.61
C ASP A 8 -48.33 2.88 11.09
N LEU A 9 -47.17 3.02 10.46
CA LEU A 9 -47.06 3.13 9.01
C LEU A 9 -47.25 1.77 8.31
N ILE A 10 -46.83 0.67 8.94
CA ILE A 10 -47.10 -0.70 8.46
C ILE A 10 -48.55 -1.08 8.73
N GLU A 11 -49.08 -0.78 9.92
CA GLU A 11 -50.45 -1.14 10.31
C GLU A 11 -51.50 -0.46 9.43
N ARG A 12 -51.22 0.78 9.00
CA ARG A 12 -52.10 1.56 8.11
C ARG A 12 -51.72 1.47 6.65
N LEU A 13 -50.63 0.76 6.33
CA LEU A 13 -50.19 0.55 4.94
C LEU A 13 -51.27 -0.12 4.09
N PRO A 14 -51.96 -1.19 4.56
CA PRO A 14 -53.06 -1.79 3.80
C PRO A 14 -54.16 -0.78 3.50
N GLU A 15 -54.60 -0.01 4.49
CA GLU A 15 -55.66 1.01 4.34
C GLU A 15 -55.27 2.12 3.36
N VAL A 16 -54.01 2.59 3.43
CA VAL A 16 -53.49 3.63 2.54
C VAL A 16 -53.37 3.10 1.11
N VAL A 17 -52.89 1.87 0.95
CA VAL A 17 -52.73 1.21 -0.36
C VAL A 17 -54.09 0.93 -1.00
N GLU A 18 -55.07 0.45 -0.23
CA GLU A 18 -56.44 0.19 -0.69
C GLU A 18 -57.17 1.49 -1.06
N LEU A 19 -57.09 2.51 -0.19
CA LEU A 19 -57.68 3.83 -0.46
C LEU A 19 -57.11 4.43 -1.74
N TRP A 20 -55.78 4.40 -1.90
CA TRP A 20 -55.12 4.94 -3.08
C TRP A 20 -55.46 4.15 -4.36
N TYR A 21 -55.51 2.82 -4.29
CA TYR A 21 -55.92 1.96 -5.40
C TYR A 21 -57.35 2.28 -5.86
N SER A 22 -58.26 2.59 -4.93
CA SER A 22 -59.63 3.00 -5.26
C SER A 22 -59.72 4.33 -6.06
N PHE A 23 -58.68 5.17 -5.99
CA PHE A 23 -58.57 6.40 -6.77
C PHE A 23 -57.80 6.22 -8.10
N CYS A 24 -57.16 5.07 -8.32
CA CYS A 24 -56.34 4.78 -9.50
C CYS A 24 -57.18 4.29 -10.69
N ASP A 25 -58.07 5.13 -11.21
CA ASP A 25 -58.79 4.86 -12.47
C ASP A 25 -58.02 5.39 -13.71
N GLN A 26 -56.78 5.87 -13.53
CA GLN A 26 -55.93 6.37 -14.59
C GLN A 26 -54.47 5.88 -14.47
N ILE A 27 -53.86 5.66 -15.63
CA ILE A 27 -52.50 5.16 -15.90
C ILE A 27 -51.41 5.90 -15.08
N SER A 28 -51.67 7.12 -14.60
CA SER A 28 -50.77 7.92 -13.75
C SER A 28 -50.61 7.43 -12.31
N GLY A 29 -51.55 6.64 -11.78
CA GLY A 29 -51.48 6.17 -10.39
C GLY A 29 -50.42 5.09 -10.13
N GLN A 30 -49.94 4.40 -11.18
CA GLN A 30 -48.96 3.32 -11.05
C GLN A 30 -47.54 3.85 -10.76
N ASP A 31 -47.13 4.92 -11.45
CA ASP A 31 -45.81 5.54 -11.25
C ASP A 31 -45.70 6.21 -9.87
N ASP A 32 -46.80 6.80 -9.39
CA ASP A 32 -46.90 7.37 -8.04
C ASP A 32 -46.80 6.28 -6.96
N MET A 33 -47.45 5.13 -7.17
CA MET A 33 -47.37 4.00 -6.23
C MET A 33 -45.96 3.40 -6.20
N LEU A 34 -45.31 3.25 -7.35
CA LEU A 34 -43.94 2.80 -7.46
C LEU A 34 -42.99 3.74 -6.70
N THR A 35 -43.19 5.05 -6.81
CA THR A 35 -42.40 6.06 -6.10
C THR A 35 -42.56 5.97 -4.59
N LEU A 36 -43.79 5.77 -4.10
CA LEU A 36 -44.06 5.58 -2.66
C LEU A 36 -43.42 4.29 -2.13
N LEU A 37 -43.56 3.17 -2.85
CA LEU A 37 -42.96 1.89 -2.46
C LEU A 37 -41.43 1.97 -2.42
N ARG A 38 -40.81 2.66 -3.39
CA ARG A 38 -39.37 2.96 -3.38
C ARG A 38 -38.97 3.78 -2.16
N TYR A 39 -39.73 4.82 -1.83
CA TYR A 39 -39.45 5.66 -0.66
C TYR A 39 -39.56 4.87 0.65
N LEU A 40 -40.57 4.01 0.79
CA LEU A 40 -40.77 3.16 1.95
C LEU A 40 -39.66 2.12 2.11
N ALA A 41 -39.29 1.44 1.03
CA ALA A 41 -38.20 0.47 1.02
C ALA A 41 -36.84 1.12 1.33
N ALA A 42 -36.61 2.36 0.87
CA ALA A 42 -35.37 3.10 1.15
C ALA A 42 -35.32 3.71 2.57
N ALA A 43 -36.47 4.04 3.17
CA ALA A 43 -36.56 4.72 4.46
C ALA A 43 -36.62 3.76 5.67
N GLY A 44 -36.95 2.47 5.46
CA GLY A 44 -37.12 1.48 6.51
C GLY A 44 -35.82 0.96 7.12
N LYS A 45 -35.42 1.46 8.29
CA LYS A 45 -34.45 0.76 9.18
C LYS A 45 -35.09 -0.37 10.00
N HIS A 46 -36.43 -0.41 10.04
CA HIS A 46 -37.23 -1.31 10.87
C HIS A 46 -38.34 -2.01 10.09
N VAL A 47 -38.37 -1.83 8.76
CA VAL A 47 -39.34 -2.47 7.87
C VAL A 47 -38.54 -3.26 6.87
N THR A 48 -38.72 -4.57 6.84
CA THR A 48 -38.01 -5.42 5.88
C THR A 48 -38.69 -5.34 4.52
N LEU A 49 -37.93 -5.52 3.44
CA LEU A 49 -38.50 -5.61 2.10
C LEU A 49 -39.57 -6.72 2.04
N GLN A 50 -39.39 -7.80 2.80
CA GLN A 50 -40.34 -8.91 2.92
C GLN A 50 -41.68 -8.47 3.53
N GLU A 51 -41.66 -7.67 4.60
CA GLU A 51 -42.89 -7.13 5.21
C GLU A 51 -43.67 -6.24 4.23
N ILE A 52 -42.97 -5.45 3.40
CA ILE A 52 -43.61 -4.63 2.36
C ILE A 52 -44.18 -5.54 1.25
N ILE A 53 -43.45 -6.58 0.84
CA ILE A 53 -43.90 -7.58 -0.15
C ILE A 53 -45.17 -8.28 0.33
N ASP A 54 -45.20 -8.73 1.58
CA ASP A 54 -46.31 -9.49 2.15
C ASP A 54 -47.58 -8.62 2.24
N VAL A 55 -47.44 -7.34 2.61
CA VAL A 55 -48.58 -6.41 2.68
C VAL A 55 -49.09 -6.04 1.28
N VAL A 56 -48.21 -5.62 0.37
CA VAL A 56 -48.61 -5.10 -0.95
C VAL A 56 -49.06 -6.21 -1.90
N GLY A 57 -48.43 -7.38 -1.83
CA GLY A 57 -48.77 -8.54 -2.65
C GLY A 57 -50.12 -9.17 -2.29
N THR A 58 -50.59 -8.98 -1.05
CA THR A 58 -51.91 -9.49 -0.61
C THR A 58 -53.05 -8.50 -0.85
N THR A 59 -52.77 -7.20 -0.97
CA THR A 59 -53.80 -6.16 -1.21
C THR A 59 -54.08 -5.88 -2.68
N ILE A 60 -53.11 -6.05 -3.60
CA ILE A 60 -53.27 -5.66 -5.01
C ILE A 60 -52.81 -6.78 -5.97
N PRO A 61 -53.63 -7.20 -6.96
CA PRO A 61 -53.26 -8.21 -7.96
C PRO A 61 -52.02 -7.84 -8.81
N LEU A 62 -51.79 -6.53 -9.00
CA LEU A 62 -50.63 -5.95 -9.70
C LEU A 62 -49.38 -5.80 -8.80
N GLY A 63 -49.52 -5.98 -7.48
CA GLY A 63 -48.47 -5.76 -6.49
C GLY A 63 -47.27 -6.70 -6.67
N GLY A 64 -47.49 -7.96 -7.05
CA GLY A 64 -46.41 -8.93 -7.24
C GLY A 64 -45.43 -8.56 -8.35
N ALA A 65 -45.93 -8.07 -9.49
CA ALA A 65 -45.08 -7.70 -10.64
C ALA A 65 -44.25 -6.44 -10.36
N LEU A 66 -44.86 -5.41 -9.77
CA LEU A 66 -44.18 -4.17 -9.39
C LEU A 66 -43.11 -4.40 -8.32
N MET A 67 -43.39 -5.30 -7.37
CA MET A 67 -42.45 -5.65 -6.31
C MET A 67 -41.24 -6.44 -6.81
N GLY A 68 -41.41 -7.30 -7.83
CA GLY A 68 -40.29 -7.94 -8.52
C GLY A 68 -39.30 -6.91 -9.08
N THR A 69 -39.80 -5.89 -9.78
CA THR A 69 -38.96 -4.82 -10.35
C THR A 69 -38.28 -3.97 -9.28
N ILE A 70 -38.97 -3.63 -8.19
CA ILE A 70 -38.37 -2.87 -7.08
C ILE A 70 -37.28 -3.69 -6.38
N ALA A 71 -37.52 -4.99 -6.14
CA ALA A 71 -36.56 -5.86 -5.51
C ALA A 71 -35.30 -6.01 -6.36
N GLU A 72 -35.45 -6.25 -7.67
CA GLU A 72 -34.34 -6.31 -8.63
C GLU A 72 -33.50 -5.04 -8.62
N GLU A 73 -34.13 -3.86 -8.65
CA GLU A 73 -33.41 -2.60 -8.62
C GLU A 73 -32.67 -2.36 -7.31
N LEU A 74 -33.28 -2.67 -6.16
CA LEU A 74 -32.62 -2.51 -4.86
C LEU A 74 -31.43 -3.47 -4.70
N ILE A 75 -31.56 -4.70 -5.21
CA ILE A 75 -30.46 -5.67 -5.25
C ILE A 75 -29.34 -5.11 -6.14
N GLU A 76 -29.65 -4.61 -7.33
CA GLU A 76 -28.66 -4.03 -8.24
C GLU A 76 -27.95 -2.82 -7.62
N GLN A 77 -28.69 -1.91 -6.99
CA GLN A 77 -28.11 -0.76 -6.28
C GLN A 77 -27.24 -1.21 -5.10
N GLY A 78 -27.67 -2.23 -4.35
CA GLY A 78 -26.92 -2.82 -3.25
C GLY A 78 -25.60 -3.43 -3.73
N MET A 79 -25.64 -4.19 -4.82
CA MET A 79 -24.45 -4.77 -5.45
C MET A 79 -23.49 -3.68 -5.94
N ARG A 80 -23.97 -2.68 -6.69
CA ARG A 80 -23.16 -1.56 -7.18
C ARG A 80 -22.50 -0.79 -6.03
N LYS A 81 -23.24 -0.47 -4.96
CA LYS A 81 -22.68 0.19 -3.77
C LYS A 81 -21.67 -0.69 -3.05
N GLY A 82 -21.97 -1.98 -2.89
CA GLY A 82 -21.09 -2.96 -2.27
C GLY A 82 -19.77 -3.10 -3.01
N GLU A 83 -19.82 -3.20 -4.34
CA GLU A 83 -18.65 -3.25 -5.22
C GLU A 83 -17.83 -1.96 -5.12
N GLN A 84 -18.48 -0.79 -5.23
CA GLN A 84 -17.79 0.50 -5.13
C GLN A 84 -17.08 0.67 -3.77
N ILE A 85 -17.75 0.34 -2.67
CA ILE A 85 -17.15 0.42 -1.33
C ILE A 85 -16.04 -0.63 -1.17
N GLY A 86 -16.25 -1.84 -1.67
CA GLY A 86 -15.29 -2.93 -1.64
C GLY A 86 -14.01 -2.57 -2.37
N LEU A 87 -14.13 -2.03 -3.59
CA LEU A 87 -13.01 -1.61 -4.42
C LEU A 87 -12.25 -0.44 -3.78
N GLN A 88 -12.95 0.61 -3.34
CA GLN A 88 -12.32 1.75 -2.67
C GLN A 88 -11.54 1.34 -1.41
N LYS A 89 -12.14 0.50 -0.55
CA LYS A 89 -11.46 -0.01 0.65
C LYS A 89 -10.30 -0.93 0.30
N GLY A 90 -10.49 -1.80 -0.69
CA GLY A 90 -9.46 -2.74 -1.17
C GLY A 90 -8.24 -2.00 -1.70
N GLU A 91 -8.44 -1.00 -2.55
CA GLU A 91 -7.38 -0.14 -3.08
C GLU A 91 -6.67 0.63 -1.97
N GLN A 92 -7.42 1.27 -1.07
CA GLN A 92 -6.83 2.04 0.03
C GLN A 92 -5.96 1.17 0.95
N ILE A 93 -6.47 0.01 1.36
CA ILE A 93 -5.74 -0.94 2.20
C ILE A 93 -4.53 -1.52 1.45
N GLY A 94 -4.72 -1.90 0.19
CA GLY A 94 -3.68 -2.45 -0.67
C GLY A 94 -2.52 -1.46 -0.86
N MET A 95 -2.84 -0.20 -1.19
CA MET A 95 -1.88 0.87 -1.35
C MET A 95 -1.14 1.18 -0.05
N GLN A 96 -1.86 1.29 1.08
CA GLN A 96 -1.23 1.57 2.37
C GLN A 96 -0.28 0.45 2.81
N LYS A 97 -0.67 -0.81 2.63
CA LYS A 97 0.19 -1.97 2.95
C LYS A 97 1.39 -2.03 2.01
N GLY A 98 1.17 -1.87 0.71
CA GLY A 98 2.24 -1.88 -0.30
C GLY A 98 3.28 -0.80 -0.05
N LEU A 99 2.84 0.43 0.26
CA LEU A 99 3.75 1.54 0.56
C LEU A 99 4.58 1.29 1.81
N ARG A 100 3.95 0.85 2.91
CA ARG A 100 4.66 0.52 4.16
C ARG A 100 5.68 -0.59 3.97
N GLN A 101 5.31 -1.66 3.27
CA GLN A 101 6.22 -2.77 3.00
C GLN A 101 7.37 -2.36 2.08
N GLY A 102 7.07 -1.61 1.02
CA GLY A 102 8.07 -1.08 0.09
C GLY A 102 9.08 -0.17 0.78
N GLU A 103 8.61 0.75 1.63
CA GLU A 103 9.46 1.65 2.41
C GLU A 103 10.35 0.88 3.39
N GLN A 104 9.77 -0.05 4.18
CA GLN A 104 10.56 -0.87 5.11
C GLN A 104 11.64 -1.69 4.42
N LEU A 105 11.29 -2.36 3.32
CA LEU A 105 12.25 -3.15 2.54
C LEU A 105 13.31 -2.26 1.89
N GLY A 106 12.93 -1.10 1.38
CA GLY A 106 13.83 -0.12 0.79
C GLY A 106 14.85 0.39 1.80
N ILE A 107 14.40 0.82 2.98
CA ILE A 107 15.27 1.30 4.07
C ILE A 107 16.21 0.18 4.54
N GLN A 108 15.68 -1.04 4.76
CA GLN A 108 16.50 -2.14 5.26
C GLN A 108 17.60 -2.52 4.26
N LYS A 109 17.27 -2.62 2.97
CA LYS A 109 18.25 -2.92 1.91
C LYS A 109 19.26 -1.79 1.77
N GLY A 110 18.80 -0.54 1.72
CA GLY A 110 19.66 0.64 1.61
C GLY A 110 20.64 0.77 2.78
N LEU A 111 20.16 0.56 4.00
CA LEU A 111 21.02 0.59 5.19
C LEU A 111 22.07 -0.53 5.18
N ARG A 112 21.68 -1.75 4.82
CA ARG A 112 22.59 -2.89 4.76
C ARG A 112 23.68 -2.67 3.70
N GLN A 113 23.30 -2.26 2.49
CA GLN A 113 24.25 -1.96 1.42
C GLN A 113 25.14 -0.78 1.77
N GLY A 114 24.57 0.32 2.28
CA GLY A 114 25.31 1.50 2.69
C GLY A 114 26.32 1.20 3.79
N LYS A 115 25.94 0.40 4.80
CA LYS A 115 26.85 -0.03 5.86
C LYS A 115 27.98 -0.90 5.32
N GLN A 116 27.68 -1.87 4.46
CA GLN A 116 28.71 -2.75 3.89
C GLN A 116 29.71 -1.96 3.04
N LEU A 117 29.23 -1.11 2.13
CA LEU A 117 30.08 -0.24 1.31
C LEU A 117 30.88 0.74 2.16
N GLY A 118 30.26 1.31 3.20
CA GLY A 118 30.92 2.22 4.13
C GLY A 118 32.04 1.55 4.91
N LEU A 119 31.84 0.30 5.37
CA LEU A 119 32.88 -0.48 6.06
C LEU A 119 34.04 -0.82 5.11
N GLN A 120 33.75 -1.33 3.91
CA GLN A 120 34.79 -1.67 2.93
C GLN A 120 35.63 -0.44 2.53
N LYS A 121 34.98 0.67 2.19
CA LYS A 121 35.70 1.93 1.87
C LYS A 121 36.44 2.48 3.07
N GLY A 122 35.87 2.38 4.27
CA GLY A 122 36.49 2.82 5.52
C GLY A 122 37.76 2.03 5.83
N GLU A 123 37.72 0.70 5.66
CA GLU A 123 38.86 -0.19 5.84
C GLU A 123 39.97 0.10 4.84
N LEU A 124 39.63 0.19 3.55
CA LEU A 124 40.58 0.52 2.49
C LEU A 124 41.28 1.87 2.72
N LEU A 125 40.50 2.93 3.00
CA LEU A 125 41.06 4.25 3.30
C LEU A 125 41.87 4.24 4.61
N GLY A 126 41.47 3.43 5.58
CA GLY A 126 42.19 3.24 6.84
C GLY A 126 43.56 2.62 6.62
N LEU A 127 43.62 1.51 5.88
CA LEU A 127 44.85 0.80 5.51
C LEU A 127 45.78 1.71 4.72
N GLN A 128 45.30 2.37 3.66
CA GLN A 128 46.10 3.29 2.86
C GLN A 128 46.71 4.42 3.72
N LYS A 129 45.93 4.99 4.65
CA LYS A 129 46.43 6.02 5.58
C LYS A 129 47.46 5.45 6.55
N GLY A 130 47.25 4.23 7.05
CA GLY A 130 48.20 3.54 7.93
C GLY A 130 49.53 3.25 7.24
N ILE A 131 49.47 2.67 6.04
CA ILE A 131 50.65 2.38 5.20
C ILE A 131 51.41 3.66 4.88
N ARG A 132 50.71 4.75 4.51
CA ARG A 132 51.34 6.06 4.29
C ARG A 132 52.12 6.53 5.51
N LEU A 133 51.55 6.41 6.70
CA LEU A 133 52.22 6.81 7.94
C LEU A 133 53.44 5.92 8.21
N ALA A 134 53.30 4.60 8.05
CA ALA A 134 54.40 3.66 8.22
C ALA A 134 55.56 3.95 7.25
N LEU A 135 55.27 4.13 5.96
CA LEU A 135 56.25 4.49 4.93
C LEU A 135 56.93 5.82 5.22
N LYS A 136 56.16 6.84 5.63
CA LYS A 136 56.71 8.15 5.99
C LYS A 136 57.61 8.09 7.20
N CYS A 137 57.28 7.26 8.20
CA CYS A 137 58.07 7.08 9.40
C CYS A 137 59.35 6.28 9.15
N LYS A 138 59.29 5.21 8.34
CA LYS A 138 60.46 4.36 8.04
C LYS A 138 61.40 4.95 6.99
N PHE A 139 60.84 5.45 5.89
CA PHE A 139 61.58 5.81 4.68
C PHE A 139 61.45 7.28 4.27
N GLY A 140 60.81 8.11 5.10
CA GLY A 140 60.68 9.54 4.86
C GLY A 140 59.95 9.88 3.56
N THR A 141 60.48 10.84 2.81
CA THR A 141 59.87 11.34 1.57
C THR A 141 59.89 10.31 0.44
N GLU A 142 60.87 9.40 0.41
CA GLU A 142 60.97 8.36 -0.61
C GLU A 142 59.88 7.30 -0.45
N GLY A 143 59.57 6.91 0.79
CA GLY A 143 58.42 6.06 1.09
C GLY A 143 57.09 6.73 0.76
N GLU A 144 56.97 8.04 1.03
CA GLU A 144 55.74 8.79 0.72
C GLU A 144 55.49 8.89 -0.80
N ALA A 145 56.54 8.86 -1.64
CA ALA A 145 56.39 8.83 -3.09
C ALA A 145 55.72 7.54 -3.60
N LEU A 146 55.87 6.41 -2.90
CA LEU A 146 55.19 5.15 -3.25
C LEU A 146 53.67 5.23 -3.09
N MET A 147 53.15 6.20 -2.34
CA MET A 147 51.70 6.34 -2.16
C MET A 147 50.94 6.61 -3.45
N GLN A 148 51.59 7.15 -4.48
CA GLN A 148 50.96 7.35 -5.79
C GLN A 148 50.55 6.03 -6.44
N ALA A 149 51.31 4.94 -6.21
CA ALA A 149 50.99 3.60 -6.68
C ALA A 149 50.05 2.85 -5.72
N ILE A 150 50.15 3.10 -4.42
CA ILE A 150 49.36 2.38 -3.41
C ILE A 150 47.91 2.88 -3.37
N ILE A 151 47.67 4.16 -3.66
CA ILE A 151 46.31 4.74 -3.60
C ILE A 151 45.38 4.18 -4.69
N THR A 152 45.93 3.67 -5.79
CA THR A 152 45.17 3.04 -6.87
C THR A 152 44.80 1.59 -6.57
N ILE A 153 45.35 1.00 -5.50
CA ILE A 153 45.03 -0.37 -5.09
C ILE A 153 43.68 -0.36 -4.36
N GLU A 154 42.71 -1.05 -4.94
CA GLU A 154 41.39 -1.28 -4.33
C GLU A 154 41.29 -2.61 -3.56
N ASP A 155 42.29 -3.48 -3.71
CA ASP A 155 42.33 -4.77 -3.03
C ASP A 155 42.81 -4.62 -1.57
N VAL A 156 41.89 -4.86 -0.64
CA VAL A 156 42.15 -4.82 0.81
C VAL A 156 43.18 -5.88 1.23
N MET A 157 43.17 -7.07 0.62
CA MET A 157 44.13 -8.12 0.96
C MET A 157 45.54 -7.74 0.52
N LEU A 158 45.69 -7.20 -0.68
CA LEU A 158 46.99 -6.72 -1.15
C LEU A 158 47.52 -5.58 -0.27
N LEU A 159 46.65 -4.67 0.18
CA LEU A 159 47.02 -3.60 1.11
C LEU A 159 47.45 -4.15 2.49
N GLN A 160 46.81 -5.22 2.99
CA GLN A 160 47.24 -5.88 4.23
C GLN A 160 48.61 -6.54 4.07
N LEU A 161 48.84 -7.29 2.99
CA LEU A 161 50.14 -7.88 2.68
C LEU A 161 51.22 -6.81 2.52
N LEU A 162 50.89 -5.69 1.88
CA LEU A 162 51.79 -4.55 1.77
C LEU A 162 52.13 -3.96 3.14
N ALA A 163 51.15 -3.85 4.05
CA ALA A 163 51.40 -3.36 5.41
C ALA A 163 52.41 -4.25 6.15
N ASP A 164 52.29 -5.58 6.02
CA ASP A 164 53.23 -6.55 6.59
C ASP A 164 54.61 -6.48 5.91
N ALA A 165 54.66 -6.30 4.59
CA ALA A 165 55.90 -6.12 3.84
C ALA A 165 56.63 -4.84 4.26
N VAL A 166 55.91 -3.74 4.50
CA VAL A 166 56.49 -2.47 4.99
C VAL A 166 57.16 -2.65 6.35
N GLU A 167 56.65 -3.53 7.21
CA GLU A 167 57.28 -3.84 8.50
C GLU A 167 58.65 -4.50 8.35
N HIS A 168 58.83 -5.38 7.36
CA HIS A 168 60.05 -6.18 7.19
C HIS A 168 61.05 -5.59 6.18
N ALA A 169 60.60 -4.74 5.26
CA ALA A 169 61.45 -4.18 4.22
C ALA A 169 62.57 -3.28 4.78
N GLU A 170 63.76 -3.41 4.21
CA GLU A 170 64.94 -2.61 4.56
C GLU A 170 65.10 -1.38 3.66
N SER A 171 64.48 -1.38 2.47
CA SER A 171 64.57 -0.29 1.49
C SER A 171 63.26 -0.03 0.73
N VAL A 172 63.15 1.15 0.13
CA VAL A 172 62.01 1.55 -0.70
C VAL A 172 62.01 0.81 -2.04
N GLU A 173 63.19 0.49 -2.58
CA GLU A 173 63.39 -0.26 -3.81
C GLU A 173 62.86 -1.68 -3.72
N GLU A 174 63.10 -2.36 -2.59
CA GLU A 174 62.58 -3.69 -2.30
C GLU A 174 61.05 -3.70 -2.30
N LEU A 175 60.42 -2.73 -1.61
CA LEU A 175 58.97 -2.56 -1.61
C LEU A 175 58.40 -2.24 -2.99
N ARG A 176 59.13 -1.45 -3.79
CA ARG A 176 58.72 -1.13 -5.16
C ARG A 176 58.79 -2.36 -6.06
N ALA A 177 59.83 -3.18 -5.92
CA ALA A 177 59.96 -4.43 -6.68
C ALA A 177 58.85 -5.42 -6.27
N TRP A 178 58.59 -5.58 -4.98
CA TRP A 178 57.51 -6.42 -4.47
C TRP A 178 56.13 -5.96 -4.97
N LEU A 179 55.85 -4.65 -4.92
CA LEU A 179 54.62 -4.08 -5.47
C LEU A 179 54.47 -4.33 -6.96
N ALA A 180 55.55 -4.31 -7.74
CA ALA A 180 55.50 -4.57 -9.18
C ALA A 180 55.24 -6.06 -9.51
N ASP A 181 55.64 -6.98 -8.62
CA ASP A 181 55.45 -8.42 -8.77
C ASP A 181 54.02 -8.84 -8.38
N GLU A 182 53.49 -8.27 -7.30
CA GLU A 182 52.16 -8.63 -6.75
C GLU A 182 51.00 -7.81 -7.37
N ALA A 183 51.27 -6.63 -7.95
CA ALA A 183 50.26 -5.80 -8.62
C ALA A 183 50.22 -5.95 -10.15
N GLY A 184 51.10 -6.79 -10.73
CA GLY A 184 51.16 -7.11 -12.16
C GLY A 184 50.26 -8.28 -12.54
#